data_AF-A0A4Y9XYE6-F1
#
_entry.id   AF-A0A4Y9XYE6-F1
#
_cell.length_a   1.000
_cell.length_b   1.000
_cell.length_c   1.000
_cell.angle_alpha   90.00
_cell.angle_beta   90.00
_cell.angle_gamma   90.00
#
_symmetry.space_group_name_H-M   'P 1'
#
loop_
_entity.id
_entity.type
_entity.pdbx_description
1 polymer ?
#
loop_
_entity_poly.entity_id
_entity_poly.type
_entity_poly.pdbx_seq_one_letter_code
_entity_poly.pdbx_strand_id
1 'polypeptide(L)'
;MQRLNLRRSGNGDLTYEENKSHFTAWALFKSPLLIGTNLSAVSSEIVDILSNPEILAINQDPVVGTSISPFRWGLNPDWTSNSTFPAQYWSGPSQNGTVFMLLNTLNEPADMFFNLTESPWIRAGREYSVRDLWTHTDNGTAIRNFTATDIPAHGVIAVLLQDAGDEPDGIEPSCAVYCQCGTEDGTYVYGGCTTEY
;
A
#
# COMPACT_ATOMS: atom_id res chain seq x y z
N MET A 1 -7.62 3.97 23.89
CA MET A 1 -6.25 4.37 23.51
C MET A 1 -5.44 3.11 23.29
N GLN A 2 -5.20 2.71 22.03
CA GLN A 2 -4.38 1.54 21.70
C GLN A 2 -2.91 1.98 21.60
N ARG A 3 -1.97 1.15 22.10
CA ARG A 3 -0.53 1.43 22.13
C ARG A 3 0.17 0.60 21.07
N LEU A 4 1.19 1.16 20.43
CA LEU A 4 2.05 0.42 19.52
C LEU A 4 3.04 -0.41 20.36
N ASN A 5 2.81 -1.72 20.40
CA ASN A 5 3.66 -2.66 21.11
C ASN A 5 4.38 -3.55 20.10
N LEU A 6 5.65 -3.24 19.83
CA LEU A 6 6.54 -4.06 19.02
C LEU A 6 7.44 -4.88 19.95
N ARG A 7 7.57 -6.17 19.68
CA ARG A 7 8.40 -7.11 20.46
C ARG A 7 9.05 -8.11 19.53
N ARG A 8 10.34 -8.34 19.71
CA ARG A 8 11.09 -9.37 18.99
C ARG A 8 10.90 -10.72 19.67
N SER A 9 10.73 -11.76 18.85
CA SER A 9 10.46 -13.14 19.27
C SER A 9 11.43 -13.74 20.31
N GLY A 10 10.82 -14.36 21.32
CA GLY A 10 11.27 -15.58 22.01
C GLY A 10 10.04 -16.38 22.46
N ASN A 11 9.75 -17.52 21.81
CA ASN A 11 8.67 -18.49 22.12
C ASN A 11 7.30 -17.87 22.54
N GLY A 12 6.77 -16.90 21.77
CA GLY A 12 5.42 -16.36 21.99
C GLY A 12 5.13 -14.96 21.44
N ASP A 13 6.13 -14.26 20.88
CA ASP A 13 6.03 -12.90 20.36
C ASP A 13 6.20 -12.84 18.83
N LEU A 14 5.75 -11.72 18.21
CA LEU A 14 5.73 -11.48 16.76
C LEU A 14 7.13 -11.61 16.10
N THR A 15 7.14 -12.12 14.87
CA THR A 15 8.30 -12.16 13.97
C THR A 15 8.69 -10.75 13.48
N TYR A 16 9.85 -10.62 12.84
CA TYR A 16 10.28 -9.33 12.27
C TYR A 16 9.29 -8.81 11.23
N GLU A 17 8.86 -9.67 10.30
CA GLU A 17 7.89 -9.31 9.25
C GLU A 17 6.53 -8.91 9.84
N GLU A 18 6.05 -9.62 10.87
CA GLU A 18 4.81 -9.24 11.55
C GLU A 18 4.93 -7.89 12.28
N ASN A 19 6.07 -7.59 12.90
CA ASN A 19 6.34 -6.29 13.51
C ASN A 19 6.37 -5.17 12.45
N LYS A 20 7.00 -5.44 11.30
CA LYS A 20 7.08 -4.52 10.15
C LYS A 20 5.68 -4.24 9.60
N SER A 21 4.86 -5.27 9.42
CA SER A 21 3.46 -5.18 9.00
C SER A 21 2.60 -4.39 9.99
N HIS A 22 2.73 -4.68 11.28
CA HIS A 22 2.00 -3.98 12.33
C HIS A 22 2.36 -2.49 12.38
N PHE A 23 3.66 -2.16 12.37
CA PHE A 23 4.12 -0.77 12.37
C PHE A 23 3.63 -0.01 11.12
N THR A 24 3.79 -0.61 9.94
CA THR A 24 3.36 -0.01 8.68
C THR A 24 1.87 0.31 8.70
N ALA A 25 1.03 -0.67 9.04
CA ALA A 25 -0.42 -0.47 9.12
C ALA A 25 -0.77 0.63 10.13
N TRP A 26 -0.17 0.61 11.33
CA TRP A 26 -0.43 1.60 12.37
C TRP A 26 -0.06 3.02 11.93
N ALA A 27 1.10 3.17 11.29
CA ALA A 27 1.59 4.44 10.79
C ALA A 27 0.74 4.99 9.64
N LEU A 28 0.39 4.15 8.66
CA LEU A 28 -0.40 4.57 7.51
C LEU A 28 -1.88 4.80 7.82
N PHE A 29 -2.40 4.18 8.89
CA PHE A 29 -3.69 4.53 9.47
C PHE A 29 -3.70 5.86 10.24
N LYS A 30 -2.56 6.56 10.30
CA LYS A 30 -2.40 7.83 11.02
C LYS A 30 -2.77 7.72 12.49
N SER A 31 -2.55 6.54 13.07
CA SER A 31 -2.78 6.30 14.49
C SER A 31 -1.64 6.91 15.32
N PRO A 32 -1.88 7.34 16.57
CA PRO A 32 -0.83 7.83 17.46
C PRO A 32 0.27 6.77 17.65
N LEU A 33 1.51 7.13 17.32
CA LEU A 33 2.69 6.28 17.45
C LEU A 33 3.25 6.36 18.88
N LEU A 34 2.49 5.82 19.84
CA LEU A 34 2.91 5.71 21.23
C LEU A 34 3.68 4.41 21.45
N ILE A 35 5.00 4.51 21.57
CA ILE A 35 5.88 3.37 21.82
C ILE A 35 5.62 2.83 23.24
N GLY A 36 5.07 1.62 23.32
CA GLY A 36 4.78 0.94 24.59
C GLY A 36 5.84 -0.07 25.04
N THR A 37 6.93 -0.22 24.27
CA THR A 37 8.00 -1.20 24.56
C THR A 37 9.11 -0.60 25.43
N ASN A 38 9.86 -1.46 26.13
CA ASN A 38 11.00 -1.03 26.92
C ASN A 38 12.18 -0.67 25.99
N LEU A 39 12.40 0.63 25.78
CA LEU A 39 13.47 1.14 24.93
C LEU A 39 14.88 0.76 25.41
N SER A 40 15.08 0.39 26.67
CA SER A 40 16.39 -0.05 27.17
C SER A 40 16.72 -1.50 26.81
N ALA A 41 15.72 -2.29 26.39
CA ALA A 41 15.88 -3.70 26.06
C ALA A 41 15.41 -4.02 24.62
N VAL A 42 15.19 -3.00 23.80
CA VAL A 42 14.74 -3.16 22.41
C VAL A 42 15.92 -3.56 21.52
N SER A 43 15.69 -4.49 20.58
CA SER A 43 16.69 -4.85 19.57
C SER A 43 16.83 -3.76 18.51
N SER A 44 18.01 -3.65 17.90
CA SER A 44 18.27 -2.70 16.80
C SER A 44 17.25 -2.81 15.67
N GLU A 45 16.89 -4.03 15.27
CA GLU A 45 15.89 -4.29 14.21
C GLU A 45 14.53 -3.61 14.46
N ILE A 46 14.07 -3.55 15.72
CA ILE A 46 12.79 -2.91 16.07
C ILE A 46 12.96 -1.39 16.10
N VAL A 47 14.14 -0.90 16.49
CA VAL A 47 14.46 0.53 16.39
C VAL A 47 14.47 0.95 14.92
N ASP A 48 15.06 0.15 14.04
CA ASP A 48 15.10 0.41 12.60
C ASP A 48 13.67 0.50 12.03
N ILE A 49 12.80 -0.44 12.39
CA ILE A 49 11.36 -0.39 12.06
C ILE A 49 10.72 0.92 12.55
N LEU A 50 10.90 1.27 13.83
CA LEU A 50 10.28 2.44 14.45
C LEU A 50 10.82 3.77 13.92
N SER A 51 12.06 3.78 13.44
CA SER A 51 12.78 4.98 13.02
C SER A 51 12.71 5.25 11.52
N ASN A 52 11.94 4.45 10.75
CA ASN A 52 11.80 4.63 9.30
C ASN A 52 11.27 6.05 8.98
N PRO A 53 12.09 6.94 8.40
CA PRO A 53 11.74 8.35 8.25
C PRO A 53 10.61 8.57 7.23
N GLU A 54 10.48 7.72 6.22
CA GLU A 54 9.50 7.90 5.15
C GLU A 54 8.10 7.49 5.59
N ILE A 55 7.99 6.39 6.31
CA ILE A 55 6.72 5.95 6.92
C ILE A 55 6.27 6.96 7.99
N LEU A 56 7.21 7.46 8.80
CA LEU A 56 6.92 8.51 9.78
C LEU A 56 6.47 9.81 9.12
N ALA A 57 7.08 10.21 8.00
CA ALA A 57 6.68 11.40 7.26
C ALA A 57 5.23 11.29 6.75
N ILE A 58 4.79 10.11 6.31
CA ILE A 58 3.40 9.89 5.89
C ILE A 58 2.43 9.96 7.08
N ASN A 59 2.81 9.40 8.24
CA ASN A 59 2.00 9.47 9.45
C ASN A 59 1.85 10.91 9.96
N GLN A 60 2.93 11.71 9.88
CA GLN A 60 3.02 13.09 10.37
C GLN A 60 2.81 14.14 9.26
N ASP A 61 2.18 13.76 8.16
CA ASP A 61 1.92 14.66 7.04
C ASP A 61 1.06 15.86 7.49
N PRO A 62 1.57 17.10 7.37
CA PRO A 62 0.86 18.30 7.84
C PRO A 62 -0.25 18.75 6.88
N VAL A 63 -0.26 18.26 5.65
CA VAL A 63 -1.20 18.67 4.58
C VAL A 63 -2.34 17.67 4.47
N VAL A 64 -2.02 16.38 4.43
CA VAL A 64 -3.01 15.32 4.27
C VAL A 64 -3.30 14.70 5.63
N GLY A 65 -4.52 14.86 6.14
CA GLY A 65 -4.95 14.22 7.40
C GLY A 65 -5.61 12.84 7.22
N THR A 66 -5.93 12.46 5.99
CA THR A 66 -6.68 11.23 5.70
C THR A 66 -5.80 9.99 5.84
N SER A 67 -6.33 8.93 6.46
CA SER A 67 -5.69 7.62 6.53
C SER A 67 -5.79 6.87 5.20
N ILE A 68 -4.99 5.81 5.04
CA ILE A 68 -5.24 4.84 3.96
C ILE A 68 -6.60 4.14 4.15
N SER A 69 -7.21 3.72 3.05
CA SER A 69 -8.48 2.99 2.98
C SER A 69 -8.32 1.69 2.18
N PRO A 70 -9.04 0.61 2.53
CA PRO A 70 -8.96 -0.63 1.79
C PRO A 70 -9.69 -0.44 0.46
N PHE A 71 -9.05 -0.86 -0.64
CA PHE A 71 -9.69 -0.89 -1.96
C PHE A 71 -9.97 -2.32 -2.44
N ARG A 72 -9.33 -3.32 -1.83
CA ARG A 72 -9.58 -4.74 -2.13
C ARG A 72 -9.25 -5.65 -0.95
N TRP A 73 -10.14 -6.60 -0.65
CA TRP A 73 -9.93 -7.54 0.45
C TRP A 73 -9.02 -8.72 0.10
N GLY A 74 -8.89 -9.06 -1.19
CA GLY A 74 -8.01 -10.13 -1.67
C GLY A 74 -8.68 -11.50 -1.54
N LEU A 75 -8.32 -12.26 -0.50
CA LEU A 75 -8.85 -13.63 -0.28
C LEU A 75 -10.35 -13.65 0.04
N ASN A 76 -10.87 -12.58 0.61
CA ASN A 76 -12.29 -12.46 0.96
C ASN A 76 -13.00 -11.51 -0.01
N PRO A 77 -14.32 -11.68 -0.20
CA PRO A 77 -15.15 -10.66 -0.85
C PRO A 77 -15.00 -9.30 -0.17
N ASP A 78 -15.14 -8.23 -0.94
CA ASP A 78 -15.04 -6.87 -0.38
C ASP A 78 -16.05 -6.65 0.75
N TRP A 79 -15.66 -5.85 1.74
CA TRP A 79 -16.40 -5.61 2.99
C TRP A 79 -16.59 -6.84 3.90
N THR A 80 -15.83 -7.92 3.69
CA THR A 80 -15.84 -9.06 4.62
C THR A 80 -15.06 -8.74 5.90
N SER A 81 -15.73 -8.83 7.04
CA SER A 81 -15.08 -8.76 8.35
C SER A 81 -14.55 -10.13 8.75
N ASN A 82 -13.25 -10.37 8.51
CA ASN A 82 -12.55 -11.58 8.94
C ASN A 82 -11.33 -11.19 9.77
N SER A 83 -11.30 -11.60 11.04
CA SER A 83 -10.21 -11.27 11.96
C SER A 83 -8.88 -11.94 11.60
N THR A 84 -8.94 -13.07 10.90
CA THR A 84 -7.75 -13.84 10.48
C THR A 84 -7.22 -13.34 9.15
N PHE A 85 -8.13 -12.92 8.25
CA PHE A 85 -7.79 -12.46 6.90
C PHE A 85 -8.41 -11.08 6.66
N PRO A 86 -7.81 -10.00 7.20
CA PRO A 86 -8.27 -8.65 6.93
C PRO A 86 -8.05 -8.26 5.46
N ALA A 87 -8.48 -7.05 5.08
CA ALA A 87 -8.20 -6.56 3.74
C ALA A 87 -6.68 -6.51 3.48
N GLN A 88 -6.29 -6.90 2.27
CA GLN A 88 -4.88 -7.03 1.88
C GLN A 88 -4.35 -5.80 1.13
N TYR A 89 -5.22 -5.05 0.47
CA TYR A 89 -4.84 -3.97 -0.43
C TYR A 89 -5.40 -2.64 0.06
N TRP A 90 -4.51 -1.70 0.34
CA TRP A 90 -4.87 -0.40 0.89
C TRP A 90 -4.15 0.72 0.14
N SER A 91 -4.82 1.86 0.02
CA SER A 91 -4.25 3.04 -0.58
C SER A 91 -4.77 4.32 0.07
N GLY A 92 -3.97 5.39 0.01
CA GLY A 92 -4.38 6.69 0.52
C GLY A 92 -3.51 7.82 0.00
N PRO A 93 -4.01 9.07 0.07
CA PRO A 93 -3.26 10.23 -0.36
C PRO A 93 -2.18 10.59 0.66
N SER A 94 -1.11 11.19 0.17
CA SER A 94 -0.02 11.82 0.89
C SER A 94 0.35 13.11 0.15
N GLN A 95 0.99 14.06 0.82
CA GLN A 95 1.49 15.29 0.23
C GLN A 95 2.37 15.02 -1.00
N ASN A 96 3.12 13.91 -0.98
CA ASN A 96 4.09 13.57 -2.01
C ASN A 96 3.57 12.58 -3.05
N GLY A 97 2.30 12.15 -2.99
CA GLY A 97 1.73 11.17 -3.92
C GLY A 97 0.72 10.25 -3.24
N THR A 98 0.48 9.09 -3.83
CA THR A 98 -0.44 8.08 -3.28
C THR A 98 0.36 6.94 -2.67
N VAL A 99 0.11 6.66 -1.39
CA VAL A 99 0.74 5.56 -0.67
C VAL A 99 -0.10 4.29 -0.84
N PHE A 100 0.57 3.18 -1.09
CA PHE A 100 -0.02 1.85 -1.16
C PHE A 100 0.60 0.94 -0.11
N MET A 101 -0.25 0.13 0.53
CA MET A 101 0.15 -0.92 1.45
C MET A 101 -0.45 -2.25 0.99
N LEU A 102 0.44 -3.22 0.75
CA LEU A 102 0.10 -4.59 0.40
C LEU A 102 0.49 -5.49 1.58
N LEU A 103 -0.50 -6.15 2.17
CA LEU A 103 -0.33 -7.03 3.32
C LEU A 103 -0.52 -8.48 2.89
N ASN A 104 0.54 -9.28 2.99
CA ASN A 104 0.45 -10.72 2.80
C ASN A 104 -0.06 -11.36 4.11
N THR A 105 -1.31 -11.82 4.12
CA THR A 105 -1.91 -12.49 5.30
C THR A 105 -1.70 -14.01 5.30
N LEU A 106 -0.94 -14.55 4.34
CA LEU A 106 -0.66 -15.99 4.23
C LEU A 106 0.56 -16.37 5.07
N ASN A 107 0.62 -17.65 5.46
CA ASN A 107 1.76 -18.24 6.17
C ASN A 107 2.92 -18.63 5.23
N GLU A 108 2.87 -18.20 3.96
CA GLU A 108 3.87 -18.48 2.94
C GLU A 108 4.12 -17.23 2.09
N PRO A 109 5.28 -17.12 1.42
CA PRO A 109 5.54 -16.04 0.49
C PRO A 109 4.51 -16.00 -0.64
N ALA A 110 4.09 -14.80 -1.03
CA ALA A 110 3.07 -14.62 -2.05
C ALA A 110 3.36 -13.42 -2.97
N ASP A 111 2.94 -13.56 -4.21
CA ASP A 111 2.92 -12.45 -5.17
C ASP A 111 1.57 -11.72 -5.07
N MET A 112 1.62 -10.39 -5.04
CA MET A 112 0.45 -9.54 -4.95
C MET A 112 0.41 -8.59 -6.14
N PHE A 113 -0.71 -8.57 -6.85
CA PHE A 113 -0.90 -7.82 -8.09
C PHE A 113 -2.16 -6.97 -8.00
N PHE A 114 -2.12 -5.72 -8.45
CA PHE A 114 -3.33 -4.91 -8.63
C PHE A 114 -3.21 -3.97 -9.83
N ASN A 115 -4.35 -3.61 -10.42
CA ASN A 115 -4.40 -2.53 -11.39
C ASN A 115 -4.44 -1.18 -10.69
N LEU A 116 -3.66 -0.23 -11.17
CA LEU A 116 -3.54 1.10 -10.57
C LEU A 116 -4.89 1.82 -10.48
N THR A 117 -5.80 1.57 -11.44
CA THR A 117 -7.15 2.16 -11.47
C THR A 117 -8.13 1.56 -10.47
N GLU A 118 -7.77 0.47 -9.76
CA GLU A 118 -8.54 -0.04 -8.62
C GLU A 118 -8.48 0.93 -7.42
N SER A 119 -7.43 1.73 -7.34
CA SER A 119 -7.29 2.74 -6.29
C SER A 119 -8.01 4.03 -6.66
N PRO A 120 -8.89 4.56 -5.79
CA PRO A 120 -9.58 5.83 -6.05
C PRO A 120 -8.64 7.04 -6.03
N TRP A 121 -7.40 6.86 -5.56
CA TRP A 121 -6.39 7.90 -5.40
C TRP A 121 -5.42 7.98 -6.59
N ILE A 122 -5.64 7.18 -7.64
CA ILE A 122 -4.82 7.14 -8.85
C ILE A 122 -5.67 7.52 -10.06
N ARG A 123 -5.06 8.26 -10.99
CA ARG A 123 -5.63 8.60 -12.29
C ARG A 123 -5.18 7.61 -13.35
N ALA A 124 -6.12 7.19 -14.20
CA ALA A 124 -5.83 6.41 -15.40
C ALA A 124 -5.02 7.22 -16.42
N GLY A 125 -4.27 6.54 -17.30
CA GLY A 125 -3.49 7.16 -18.39
C GLY A 125 -2.24 7.90 -17.92
N ARG A 126 -1.79 7.67 -16.69
CA ARG A 126 -0.60 8.28 -16.09
C ARG A 126 0.42 7.21 -15.73
N GLU A 127 1.68 7.57 -15.83
CA GLU A 127 2.80 6.80 -15.30
C GLU A 127 3.12 7.29 -13.88
N TYR A 128 3.46 6.37 -12.98
CA TYR A 128 3.83 6.71 -11.61
C TYR A 128 5.23 6.20 -11.29
N SER A 129 6.09 7.04 -10.72
CA SER A 129 7.34 6.57 -10.12
C SER A 129 7.03 5.81 -8.83
N VAL A 130 7.64 4.64 -8.68
CA VAL A 130 7.44 3.77 -7.52
C VAL A 130 8.63 3.92 -6.59
N ARG A 131 8.38 4.39 -5.37
CA ARG A 131 9.37 4.40 -4.30
C ARG A 131 9.00 3.40 -3.22
N ASP A 132 9.92 2.49 -2.90
CA ASP A 132 9.76 1.57 -1.77
C ASP A 132 10.16 2.27 -0.47
N LEU A 133 9.21 2.35 0.46
CA LEU A 133 9.35 3.07 1.73
C LEU A 133 10.22 2.31 2.75
N TRP A 134 10.41 1.00 2.57
CA TRP A 134 11.20 0.16 3.46
C TRP A 134 12.64 0.01 3.00
N THR A 135 12.88 -0.17 1.71
CA THR A 135 14.24 -0.26 1.15
C THR A 135 14.82 1.11 0.79
N HIS A 136 13.99 2.16 0.78
CA HIS A 136 14.36 3.53 0.39
C HIS A 136 14.87 3.62 -1.06
N THR A 137 14.41 2.70 -1.92
CA THR A 137 14.82 2.60 -3.32
C THR A 137 13.72 3.04 -4.26
N ASP A 138 14.11 3.66 -5.37
CA ASP A 138 13.20 3.97 -6.48
C ASP A 138 13.16 2.77 -7.42
N ASN A 139 12.03 2.06 -7.42
CA ASN A 139 11.81 0.81 -8.15
C ASN A 139 11.27 1.06 -9.57
N GLY A 140 11.74 2.13 -10.22
CA GLY A 140 11.32 2.52 -11.56
C GLY A 140 9.92 3.12 -11.61
N THR A 141 9.20 2.85 -12.69
CA THR A 141 7.86 3.39 -12.95
C THR A 141 6.83 2.27 -13.13
N ALA A 142 5.60 2.53 -12.69
CA ALA A 142 4.45 1.66 -12.85
C ALA A 142 3.44 2.29 -13.81
N ILE A 143 2.99 1.47 -14.77
CA ILE A 143 2.00 1.82 -15.78
C ILE A 143 0.89 0.78 -15.70
N ARG A 144 -0.36 1.24 -15.53
CA ARG A 144 -1.61 0.46 -15.46
C ARG A 144 -1.75 -0.55 -14.33
N ASN A 145 -0.69 -1.26 -13.97
CA ASN A 145 -0.68 -2.25 -12.92
C ASN A 145 0.62 -2.20 -12.11
N PHE A 146 0.59 -2.86 -10.97
CA PHE A 146 1.73 -3.05 -10.11
C PHE A 146 1.74 -4.48 -9.60
N THR A 147 2.91 -5.11 -9.67
CA THR A 147 3.15 -6.44 -9.12
C THR A 147 4.26 -6.35 -8.09
N ALA A 148 3.94 -6.78 -6.88
CA ALA A 148 4.92 -7.10 -5.86
C ALA A 148 5.14 -8.61 -5.83
N THR A 149 6.39 -9.03 -5.93
CA THR A 149 6.78 -10.44 -5.92
C THR A 149 7.46 -10.83 -4.62
N ASP A 150 7.31 -12.09 -4.23
CA ASP A 150 8.02 -12.70 -3.09
C ASP A 150 7.83 -11.94 -1.76
N ILE A 151 6.59 -11.51 -1.47
CA ILE A 151 6.29 -10.88 -0.18
C ILE A 151 6.32 -11.97 0.90
N PRO A 152 7.17 -11.86 1.94
CA PRO A 152 7.26 -12.87 2.99
C PRO A 152 5.92 -13.17 3.65
N ALA A 153 5.81 -14.36 4.26
CA ALA A 153 4.68 -14.71 5.11
C ALA A 153 4.45 -13.64 6.18
N HIS A 154 3.21 -13.17 6.31
CA HIS A 154 2.83 -12.07 7.21
C HIS A 154 3.59 -10.75 6.97
N GLY A 155 4.24 -10.62 5.82
CA GLY A 155 5.01 -9.45 5.41
C GLY A 155 4.15 -8.35 4.81
N VAL A 156 4.77 -7.17 4.69
CA VAL A 156 4.16 -5.97 4.11
C VAL A 156 5.09 -5.33 3.10
N ILE A 157 4.50 -4.80 2.04
CA ILE A 157 5.12 -3.83 1.16
C ILE A 157 4.39 -2.51 1.30
N ALA A 158 5.18 -1.44 1.40
CA ALA A 158 4.69 -0.07 1.47
C ALA A 158 5.41 0.73 0.39
N VAL A 159 4.68 1.21 -0.61
CA VAL A 159 5.22 1.97 -1.73
C VAL A 159 4.53 3.31 -1.85
N LEU A 160 5.28 4.34 -2.22
CA LEU A 160 4.76 5.64 -2.59
C LEU A 160 4.80 5.76 -4.11
N LEU A 161 3.64 5.95 -4.71
CA LEU A 161 3.49 6.23 -6.13
C LEU A 161 3.36 7.74 -6.33
N GLN A 162 4.30 8.32 -7.07
CA GLN A 162 4.28 9.74 -7.41
C GLN A 162 4.01 9.89 -8.90
N ASP A 163 3.23 10.91 -9.25
CA ASP A 163 2.88 11.15 -10.64
C ASP A 163 4.14 11.53 -11.45
N ALA A 164 4.49 10.68 -12.42
CA ALA A 164 5.68 10.82 -13.25
C ALA A 164 5.36 11.38 -14.66
N GLY A 165 4.09 11.65 -14.96
CA GLY A 165 3.65 12.19 -16.24
C GLY A 165 2.62 11.32 -16.95
N ASP A 166 2.45 11.58 -18.24
CA ASP A 166 1.53 10.84 -19.08
C ASP A 166 2.13 9.50 -19.50
N GLU A 167 1.26 8.52 -19.72
CA GLU A 167 1.67 7.20 -20.19
C GLU A 167 2.39 7.27 -21.55
N PRO A 168 3.44 6.47 -21.80
CA PRO A 168 4.14 6.46 -23.09
C PRO A 168 3.23 6.13 -24.27
N ASP A 169 3.44 6.84 -25.39
CA ASP A 169 2.71 6.59 -26.64
C ASP A 169 2.92 5.17 -27.17
N GLY A 170 1.85 4.56 -27.71
CA GLY A 170 1.91 3.27 -28.40
C GLY A 170 1.63 2.03 -27.54
N ILE A 171 1.17 2.19 -26.30
CA ILE A 171 0.70 1.09 -25.45
C ILE A 171 -0.80 0.88 -25.68
N GLU A 172 -1.17 -0.19 -26.37
CA GLU A 172 -2.57 -0.56 -26.64
C GLU A 172 -3.06 -1.66 -25.67
N PRO A 173 -4.33 -1.61 -25.19
CA PRO A 173 -5.33 -0.55 -25.38
C PRO A 173 -4.92 0.72 -24.64
N SER A 174 -5.30 1.95 -25.04
CA SER A 174 -4.87 3.22 -24.41
C SER A 174 -5.16 3.43 -22.90
N CYS A 175 -5.71 2.43 -22.21
CA CYS A 175 -6.00 2.47 -20.78
C CYS A 175 -5.84 1.08 -20.12
N ALA A 176 -5.69 1.06 -18.79
CA ALA A 176 -5.56 -0.17 -18.01
C ALA A 176 -6.76 -1.13 -18.17
N VAL A 177 -7.96 -0.57 -18.31
CA VAL A 177 -9.21 -1.32 -18.49
C VAL A 177 -9.94 -0.73 -19.68
N TYR A 178 -10.07 -1.48 -20.77
CA TYR A 178 -10.67 -1.04 -22.04
C TYR A 178 -11.95 -0.20 -21.88
N CYS A 179 -12.85 -0.58 -20.96
CA CYS A 179 -14.10 0.15 -20.74
C CYS A 179 -13.98 1.44 -19.88
N GLN A 180 -12.81 1.72 -19.32
CA GLN A 180 -12.47 2.95 -18.60
C GLN A 180 -11.66 3.95 -19.45
N CYS A 181 -11.34 3.62 -20.71
CA CYS A 181 -10.66 4.54 -21.61
C CYS A 181 -11.54 5.78 -21.85
N GLY A 182 -11.13 6.94 -21.38
CA GLY A 182 -11.78 8.23 -21.61
C GLY A 182 -10.90 9.16 -22.45
N THR A 183 -11.50 9.94 -23.34
CA THR A 183 -10.83 11.06 -24.04
C THR A 183 -10.70 12.27 -23.11
N GLU A 184 -9.90 13.27 -23.49
CA GLU A 184 -9.77 14.55 -22.75
C GLU A 184 -11.12 15.26 -22.53
N ASP A 185 -12.09 15.02 -23.42
CA ASP A 185 -13.46 15.55 -23.33
C ASP A 185 -14.37 14.75 -22.37
N GLY A 186 -13.84 13.74 -21.68
CA GLY A 186 -14.57 12.90 -20.73
C GLY A 186 -15.49 11.86 -21.37
N THR A 187 -15.33 11.57 -22.67
CA THR A 187 -16.13 10.54 -23.38
C THR A 187 -15.38 9.21 -23.43
N TYR A 188 -16.08 8.09 -23.22
CA TYR A 188 -15.46 6.77 -23.29
C TYR A 188 -15.07 6.39 -24.72
N VAL A 189 -13.81 6.01 -24.94
CA VAL A 189 -13.27 5.58 -26.24
C VAL A 189 -13.97 4.30 -26.74
N TYR A 190 -14.40 3.45 -25.82
CA TYR A 190 -14.92 2.11 -26.14
C TYR A 190 -16.30 1.78 -25.54
N GLY A 191 -17.16 2.78 -25.38
CA GLY A 191 -18.58 2.56 -25.03
C GLY A 191 -18.90 2.35 -23.54
N GLY A 192 -17.91 2.46 -22.64
CA GLY A 192 -18.11 2.36 -21.19
C GLY A 192 -18.39 0.93 -20.69
N CYS A 193 -18.36 0.72 -19.37
CA CYS A 193 -18.67 -0.59 -18.79
C CYS A 193 -20.20 -0.72 -18.64
N THR A 194 -20.85 -1.56 -19.44
CA THR A 194 -22.26 -1.92 -19.22
C THR A 194 -22.35 -2.89 -18.05
N THR A 195 -22.89 -2.45 -16.92
CA THR A 195 -23.31 -3.36 -15.85
C THR A 195 -24.57 -4.09 -16.31
N GLU A 196 -24.42 -5.25 -16.93
CA GLU A 196 -25.49 -6.25 -16.86
C GLU A 196 -25.42 -6.88 -15.46
N TYR A 197 -26.40 -6.55 -14.63
CA TYR A 197 -26.68 -7.20 -13.35
C TYR A 197 -27.30 -8.58 -13.58
#